data_AF-A0A969S5N2-F1
#
_entry.id   AF-A0A969S5N2-F1
#
_cell.length_a   1.000
_cell.length_b   1.000
_cell.length_c   1.000
_cell.angle_alpha   90.00
_cell.angle_beta   90.00
_cell.angle_gamma   90.00
#
_symmetry.space_group_name_H-M   'P 1'
#
loop_
_entity.id
_entity.type
_entity.pdbx_description
1 polymer ?
#
loop_
_entity_poly.entity_id
_entity_poly.type
_entity_poly.pdbx_seq_one_letter_code
_entity_poly.pdbx_strand_id
1 'polypeptide(L)'
;MTSPAAGSSATVATSININANAADIDGTIAKVEFFAGATKLGEDTAAPFVQAWTPTVAGLISLTARAIDNKGLATTSAMVSVTVNAAPPPPPPPPTSSITPSQADAGATAH
;
A
#
# COMPACT_ATOMS: atom_id res chain seq x y z
N MET A 1 2.62 -0.40 -17.63
CA MET A 1 3.12 -0.49 -16.24
C MET A 1 4.63 -0.68 -16.31
N THR A 2 5.39 0.18 -15.64
CA THR A 2 6.86 0.11 -15.58
C THR A 2 7.36 -0.25 -14.18
N SER A 3 6.58 0.05 -13.15
CA SER A 3 6.82 -0.35 -11.76
C SER A 3 5.47 -0.54 -11.05
N PRO A 4 5.33 -1.51 -10.14
CA PRO A 4 6.29 -2.58 -9.83
C PRO A 4 6.56 -3.52 -11.00
N ALA A 5 7.66 -4.27 -10.96
CA ALA A 5 7.90 -5.35 -11.91
C ALA A 5 7.03 -6.58 -11.56
N ALA A 6 6.77 -7.44 -12.54
CA ALA A 6 6.05 -8.69 -12.28
C ALA A 6 6.78 -9.53 -11.22
N GLY A 7 6.04 -10.07 -10.25
CA GLY A 7 6.62 -10.83 -9.14
C GLY A 7 7.16 -9.98 -7.99
N SER A 8 7.02 -8.65 -8.05
CA SER A 8 7.33 -7.79 -6.90
C SER A 8 6.49 -8.15 -5.68
N SER A 9 6.96 -7.76 -4.51
CA SER A 9 6.20 -7.91 -3.26
C SER A 9 5.92 -6.55 -2.62
N ALA A 10 4.84 -6.51 -1.86
CA ALA A 10 4.42 -5.38 -1.03
C ALA A 10 3.95 -5.90 0.33
N THR A 11 3.69 -5.00 1.27
CA THR A 11 3.16 -5.35 2.59
C THR A 11 1.90 -4.54 2.84
N VAL A 12 0.88 -5.17 3.43
CA VAL A 12 -0.34 -4.47 3.87
C VAL A 12 0.03 -3.23 4.69
N ALA A 13 -0.70 -2.14 4.48
CA ALA A 13 -0.51 -0.84 5.13
C ALA A 13 0.80 -0.10 4.78
N THR A 14 1.63 -0.63 3.87
CA THR A 14 2.83 0.06 3.37
C THR A 14 2.57 0.61 1.97
N SER A 15 2.65 1.93 1.81
CA SER A 15 2.48 2.58 0.52
C SER A 15 3.63 2.26 -0.44
N ILE A 16 3.30 1.92 -1.69
CA ILE A 16 4.25 1.80 -2.80
C ILE A 16 3.80 2.66 -3.98
N ASN A 17 4.73 3.03 -4.85
CA ASN A 17 4.41 3.75 -6.07
C ASN A 17 4.21 2.79 -7.24
N ILE A 18 3.15 3.04 -8.01
CA ILE A 18 2.85 2.40 -9.28
C ILE A 18 3.16 3.41 -10.39
N ASN A 19 3.99 3.00 -11.35
CA ASN A 19 4.43 3.85 -12.44
C ASN A 19 3.95 3.29 -13.78
N ALA A 20 3.46 4.18 -14.63
CA ALA A 20 3.07 3.85 -16.00
C ALA A 20 3.78 4.74 -17.00
N ASN A 21 4.06 4.18 -18.17
CA ASN A 21 4.28 4.95 -19.39
C ASN A 21 3.05 4.82 -20.28
N ALA A 22 2.69 5.92 -20.94
CA ALA A 22 1.67 5.95 -21.96
C ALA A 22 2.13 6.95 -23.02
N ALA A 23 1.90 6.61 -24.28
CA ALA A 23 2.21 7.45 -25.42
C ALA A 23 1.12 7.27 -26.46
N ASP A 24 0.80 8.37 -27.14
CA ASP A 24 -0.12 8.40 -28.25
C ASP A 24 0.62 9.06 -29.42
N ILE A 25 0.60 8.43 -30.60
CA ILE A 25 1.41 8.85 -31.75
C ILE A 25 0.73 9.95 -32.58
N ASP A 26 -0.60 10.00 -32.56
CA ASP A 26 -1.41 10.96 -33.31
C ASP A 26 -2.22 11.89 -32.39
N GLY A 27 -1.87 11.94 -31.10
CA GLY A 27 -2.59 12.70 -30.09
C GLY A 27 -1.82 12.87 -28.78
N THR A 28 -2.56 13.10 -27.71
CA THR A 28 -2.03 13.23 -26.35
C THR A 28 -2.79 12.32 -25.39
N ILE A 29 -2.09 11.84 -24.37
CA ILE A 29 -2.72 11.11 -23.27
C ILE A 29 -3.43 12.14 -22.37
N ALA A 30 -4.75 12.01 -22.24
CA ALA A 30 -5.55 12.85 -21.35
C ALA A 30 -5.38 12.41 -19.89
N LYS A 31 -5.33 11.10 -19.63
CA LYS A 31 -5.07 10.54 -18.30
C LYS A 31 -4.65 9.07 -18.34
N VAL A 32 -4.07 8.61 -17.24
CA VAL A 32 -3.83 7.20 -16.94
C VAL A 32 -4.54 6.84 -15.63
N GLU A 33 -5.44 5.87 -15.69
CA GLU A 33 -6.11 5.32 -14.51
C GLU A 33 -5.37 4.07 -14.03
N PHE A 34 -5.25 3.90 -12.71
CA PHE A 34 -4.54 2.80 -12.08
C PHE A 34 -5.50 1.91 -11.31
N PHE A 35 -5.32 0.59 -11.40
CA PHE A 35 -6.23 -0.40 -10.80
C PHE A 35 -5.47 -1.48 -10.04
N ALA A 36 -6.09 -1.97 -8.96
CA ALA A 36 -5.75 -3.21 -8.27
C ALA A 36 -6.93 -4.19 -8.39
N GLY A 37 -6.78 -5.22 -9.20
CA GLY A 37 -7.88 -6.10 -9.61
C GLY A 37 -8.96 -5.28 -10.34
N ALA A 38 -10.18 -5.27 -9.81
CA ALA A 38 -11.29 -4.46 -10.33
C ALA A 38 -11.39 -3.06 -9.69
N THR A 39 -10.61 -2.79 -8.64
CA THR A 39 -10.70 -1.54 -7.86
C THR A 39 -9.82 -0.46 -8.48
N LYS A 40 -10.41 0.67 -8.83
CA LYS A 40 -9.65 1.87 -9.23
C LYS A 40 -8.96 2.48 -8.02
N LEU A 41 -7.66 2.70 -8.15
CA LEU A 41 -6.81 3.32 -7.12
C LEU A 41 -6.78 4.84 -7.27
N GLY A 42 -6.78 5.31 -8.52
CA GLY A 42 -6.72 6.73 -8.85
C GLY A 42 -6.41 6.94 -10.32
N GLU A 43 -6.11 8.18 -10.68
CA GLU A 43 -5.71 8.58 -12.02
C GLU A 43 -4.69 9.72 -11.98
N ASP A 44 -3.84 9.77 -12.99
CA ASP A 44 -2.87 10.83 -13.19
C ASP A 44 -3.01 11.41 -14.60
N THR A 45 -3.03 12.74 -14.70
CA THR A 45 -3.24 13.48 -15.95
C THR A 45 -1.94 14.02 -16.53
N ALA A 46 -0.80 13.84 -15.87
CA ALA A 46 0.48 14.37 -16.32
C ALA A 46 1.60 13.32 -16.22
N ALA A 47 2.49 13.30 -17.21
CA ALA A 47 3.70 12.48 -17.12
C ALA A 47 4.74 13.14 -16.19
N PRO A 48 5.49 12.37 -15.37
CA PRO A 48 5.44 10.91 -15.26
C PRO A 48 4.18 10.43 -14.52
N PHE A 49 3.46 9.45 -15.09
CA PHE A 49 2.22 8.96 -14.51
C PHE A 49 2.51 8.06 -13.29
N VAL A 50 2.13 8.52 -12.11
CA VAL A 50 2.41 7.83 -10.83
C VAL A 50 1.17 7.77 -9.95
N GLN A 51 0.93 6.61 -9.35
CA GLN A 51 -0.11 6.44 -8.33
C GLN A 51 0.47 5.77 -7.08
N ALA A 52 0.26 6.39 -5.91
CA ALA A 52 0.54 5.76 -4.63
C ALA A 52 -0.54 4.71 -4.31
N TRP A 53 -0.13 3.53 -3.90
CA TRP A 53 -1.01 2.43 -3.53
C TRP A 53 -0.61 1.83 -2.19
N THR A 54 -1.57 1.81 -1.27
CA THR A 54 -1.44 1.16 0.04
C THR A 54 -2.37 -0.06 0.05
N PRO A 55 -1.83 -1.28 -0.08
CA PRO A 55 -2.66 -2.48 -0.05
C PRO A 55 -3.30 -2.69 1.32
N THR A 56 -4.57 -3.10 1.32
CA THR A 56 -5.35 -3.37 2.53
C THR A 56 -5.54 -4.86 2.81
N VAL A 57 -5.30 -5.71 1.81
CA VAL A 57 -5.51 -7.15 1.87
C VAL A 57 -4.26 -7.87 1.36
N ALA A 58 -3.82 -8.90 2.09
CA ALA A 58 -2.72 -9.76 1.67
C ALA A 58 -3.18 -10.77 0.60
N GLY A 59 -2.29 -11.16 -0.30
CA GLY A 59 -2.57 -12.08 -1.39
C GLY A 59 -1.94 -11.66 -2.72
N LEU A 60 -2.26 -12.38 -3.79
CA LEU A 60 -1.83 -12.04 -5.14
C LEU A 60 -2.78 -10.98 -5.73
N ILE A 61 -2.24 -9.81 -6.07
CA ILE A 61 -3.01 -8.70 -6.64
C ILE A 61 -2.47 -8.36 -8.02
N SER A 62 -3.36 -8.27 -9.00
CA SER A 62 -3.03 -7.84 -10.36
C SER A 62 -3.17 -6.32 -10.48
N LEU A 63 -2.10 -5.63 -10.84
CA LEU A 63 -2.11 -4.21 -11.15
C LEU A 63 -2.23 -3.99 -12.67
N THR A 64 -3.04 -3.02 -13.05
CA THR A 64 -3.16 -2.55 -14.45
C THR A 64 -3.21 -1.03 -14.50
N ALA A 65 -2.80 -0.49 -15.65
CA ALA A 65 -3.06 0.90 -16.01
C ALA A 65 -3.91 0.98 -17.27
N ARG A 66 -4.84 1.93 -17.32
CA ARG A 66 -5.64 2.26 -18.48
C ARG A 66 -5.34 3.68 -18.92
N ALA A 67 -4.68 3.83 -20.05
CA ALA A 67 -4.44 5.13 -20.67
C ALA A 67 -5.67 5.54 -21.49
N ILE A 68 -6.08 6.80 -21.38
CA ILE A 68 -7.18 7.39 -22.15
C ILE A 68 -6.61 8.60 -22.90
N ASP A 69 -6.80 8.63 -24.21
CA ASP A 69 -6.31 9.71 -25.07
C ASP A 69 -7.27 10.92 -25.11
N ASN A 70 -6.87 11.97 -25.81
CA ASN A 70 -7.67 13.19 -26.00
C ASN A 70 -8.92 13.01 -26.88
N LYS A 71 -9.11 11.83 -27.48
CA LYS A 71 -10.29 11.43 -28.25
C LYS A 71 -11.21 10.49 -27.46
N GLY A 72 -10.83 10.14 -26.22
CA GLY A 72 -11.58 9.25 -25.34
C GLY A 72 -11.36 7.76 -25.61
N LEU A 73 -10.39 7.38 -26.45
CA LEU A 73 -10.04 5.97 -26.65
C LEU A 73 -9.20 5.47 -25.49
N ALA A 74 -9.48 4.24 -25.07
CA ALA A 74 -8.83 3.63 -23.92
C ALA A 74 -7.98 2.41 -24.31
N THR A 75 -6.76 2.34 -23.77
CA THR A 75 -5.89 1.16 -23.88
C THR A 75 -5.45 0.71 -22.50
N THR A 76 -5.63 -0.56 -22.20
CA THR A 76 -5.21 -1.17 -20.93
C THR A 76 -3.86 -1.87 -21.10
N SER A 77 -2.96 -1.68 -20.13
CA SER A 77 -1.66 -2.35 -20.12
C SER A 77 -1.78 -3.86 -19.86
N ALA A 78 -0.70 -4.59 -20.11
CA ALA A 78 -0.54 -5.92 -19.53
C ALA A 78 -0.68 -5.90 -18.00
N MET A 79 -1.16 -6.99 -17.42
CA MET A 79 -1.27 -7.13 -15.97
C MET A 79 0.10 -7.35 -15.34
N VAL A 80 0.31 -6.77 -14.16
CA VAL A 80 1.47 -7.02 -13.30
C VAL A 80 0.99 -7.65 -12.01
N SER A 81 1.40 -8.90 -11.74
CA SER A 81 1.09 -9.57 -10.48
C SER A 81 2.07 -9.14 -9.38
N VAL A 82 1.51 -8.72 -8.25
CA VAL A 82 2.23 -8.33 -7.03
C VAL A 82 1.77 -9.21 -5.86
N THR A 83 2.72 -9.76 -5.13
CA THR A 83 2.44 -10.51 -3.90
C THR A 83 2.38 -9.57 -2.71
N VAL A 84 1.22 -9.42 -2.10
CA VAL A 84 1.06 -8.63 -0.88
C VAL A 84 1.15 -9.53 0.35
N ASN A 85 2.14 -9.25 1.20
CA ASN A 85 2.35 -9.91 2.47
C ASN A 85 1.49 -9.26 3.57
N ALA A 86 1.10 -10.05 4.58
CA ALA A 86 0.48 -9.52 5.79
C ALA A 86 1.44 -8.57 6.52
N ALA A 87 0.89 -7.59 7.22
CA ALA A 87 1.67 -6.75 8.12
C ALA A 87 2.24 -7.61 9.28
N PRO A 88 3.44 -7.29 9.79
CA PRO A 88 3.93 -7.90 11.02
C PRO A 88 2.92 -7.73 12.16
N PRO A 89 2.81 -8.69 13.09
CA PRO A 89 2.01 -8.48 14.29
C PRO A 89 2.52 -7.27 15.08
N PRO A 90 1.63 -6.54 15.77
CA PRO A 90 2.06 -5.43 16.62
C PRO A 90 3.03 -5.94 17.71
N PRO A 91 3.97 -5.09 18.18
CA PRO A 91 4.84 -5.45 19.28
C PRO A 91 4.02 -5.79 20.53
N PRO A 92 4.51 -6.71 21.39
CA PRO A 92 3.84 -7.01 22.65
C PRO A 92 3.74 -5.75 23.53
N PRO A 93 2.69 -5.62 24.36
CA PRO A 93 2.57 -4.49 25.27
C PRO A 93 3.75 -4.46 26.25
N PRO A 94 4.18 -3.28 26.71
CA PRO A 94 5.22 -3.17 27.72
C PRO A 94 4.78 -3.89 29.00
N PRO A 95 5.72 -4.48 29.78
CA PRO A 95 5.36 -5.06 31.08
C PRO A 95 4.77 -3.95 31.96
N THR A 96 3.54 -4.14 32.43
CA THR A 96 2.99 -3.28 33.47
C THR A 96 3.74 -3.58 34.75
N SER A 97 4.65 -2.70 35.17
CA SER A 97 5.25 -2.75 36.50
C SER A 97 4.13 -2.57 37.52
N SER A 98 3.60 -3.67 38.03
CA SER A 98 2.77 -3.66 39.22
C SER A 98 3.66 -3.24 40.38
N ILE A 99 3.66 -1.95 40.70
CA ILE A 99 4.11 -1.49 42.00
C ILE A 99 3.13 -2.04 43.04
N THR A 100 3.40 -3.23 43.56
CA THR A 100 2.88 -3.59 44.89
C THR A 100 3.53 -2.62 45.87
N PRO A 101 2.79 -1.70 46.53
CA PRO A 101 3.37 -0.95 47.63
C PRO A 101 3.73 -1.95 48.73
N SER A 102 5.03 -2.21 48.87
CA SER A 102 5.58 -2.83 50.07
C SER A 102 5.92 -1.72 51.05
N GLN A 103 4.96 -1.36 51.91
CA GLN A 103 5.19 -0.59 53.13
C GLN A 103 4.13 -1.04 54.14
N ALA A 104 4.42 -1.31 55.41
CA ALA A 104 5.68 -1.38 56.12
C ALA A 104 5.49 -2.28 57.34
N ASP A 105 6.56 -2.97 57.72
CA ASP A 105 6.76 -3.47 59.07
C ASP A 105 6.70 -2.30 60.06
N ALA A 106 5.87 -2.42 61.09
CA ALA A 106 5.92 -1.59 62.29
C ALA A 106 5.79 -2.52 63.49
N GLY A 107 6.92 -3.12 63.88
CA GLY A 107 7.09 -3.65 65.22
C GLY A 107 7.02 -2.52 66.26
N ALA A 108 6.15 -2.66 67.26
CA ALA A 108 6.25 -1.95 68.53
C ALA A 108 5.64 -2.80 69.68
N THR A 109 6.46 -2.94 70.72
CA THR A 109 6.45 -3.81 71.91
C THR A 109 5.28 -3.62 72.90
N ALA A 110 4.86 -4.68 73.59
CA ALA A 110 4.29 -4.58 74.95
C ALA A 110 4.47 -5.89 75.76
N HIS A 111 5.26 -5.84 76.85
CA HIS A 111 5.09 -6.58 78.11
C HIS A 111 5.84 -5.85 79.22
#